data_AF-A0A2E9QNE7-F1
#
_entry.id   AF-A0A2E9QNE7-F1
#
_cell.length_a   1.000
_cell.length_b   1.000
_cell.length_c   1.000
_cell.angle_alpha   90.00
_cell.angle_beta   90.00
_cell.angle_gamma   90.00
#
_symmetry.space_group_name_H-M   'P 1'
#
loop_
_entity.id
_entity.type
_entity.pdbx_description
1 polymer ?
#
loop_
_entity_poly.entity_id
_entity_poly.type
_entity_poly.pdbx_seq_one_letter_code
_entity_poly.pdbx_strand_id
1 'polypeptide(L)'
;MRNIAQKSHAKTSSIMRNLRQKRHKGNIMRHTHRFLYLIIAICGAFFFIGAGCGIRIISQEVPPLPDAANTQEVPPLPDAATTESVDSCQEQIETFKQKDPPKYDFLFVVDHSKEMEKYSIADNEFGKIARYYTDLKIDAQAIVISTDTSGQYYQAGCTRGSRRTIYKPNQDFIGLHKELAAMPVTEAKPQGLEAVYQALLPAQRGKESCSKGFLRKDATLVIIVVSSSLDHSPQTVETYKAALDALKDNPREQIRIITLTGPSPGGCTLSNRQVPAAPRYHKWADRPLSYQGSFCDLPWMQQISSVFASSGPASLFYVTLSRPPLPETIKVKVNGKEIPQSDTDGWSYDAKNNQVVFSHSQTPPASSSITVTYTPQCSP
;
A
#
# COMPACT_ATOMS: atom_id res chain seq x y z
N MET A 1 42.58 -0.01 63.32
CA MET A 1 41.49 0.15 64.30
C MET A 1 40.49 1.17 63.74
N ARG A 2 39.18 0.94 63.95
CA ARG A 2 38.13 1.91 64.38
C ARG A 2 38.38 3.40 64.01
N ASN A 3 37.49 4.20 63.39
CA ASN A 3 36.03 4.23 63.15
C ASN A 3 35.78 5.34 62.08
N ILE A 4 34.63 5.60 61.42
CA ILE A 4 33.32 4.96 61.14
C ILE A 4 32.85 5.68 59.83
N ALA A 5 32.32 5.05 58.77
CA ALA A 5 31.21 4.08 58.66
C ALA A 5 29.78 4.64 58.92
N GLN A 6 29.52 5.94 58.73
CA GLN A 6 28.16 6.52 58.79
C GLN A 6 27.91 7.64 57.77
N LYS A 7 27.59 7.26 56.52
CA LYS A 7 26.79 8.09 55.58
C LYS A 7 26.16 7.30 54.42
N SER A 8 25.94 5.99 54.63
CA SER A 8 25.44 5.04 53.61
C SER A 8 24.03 4.50 53.89
N HIS A 9 23.27 5.10 54.81
CA HIS A 9 21.93 4.62 55.21
C HIS A 9 20.96 5.78 55.52
N ALA A 10 20.59 6.56 54.50
CA ALA A 10 19.56 7.61 54.65
C ALA A 10 18.83 8.00 53.34
N LYS A 11 18.68 7.11 52.34
CA LYS A 11 17.83 7.40 51.16
C LYS A 11 17.12 6.21 50.51
N THR A 12 16.89 5.14 51.27
CA THR A 12 16.30 3.88 50.77
C THR A 12 15.08 3.45 51.60
N SER A 13 14.20 4.40 51.97
CA SER A 13 13.01 4.12 52.80
C SER A 13 11.82 5.07 52.49
N SER A 14 11.54 5.29 51.19
CA SER A 14 10.39 6.10 50.76
C SER A 14 9.60 5.51 49.58
N ILE A 15 10.18 4.58 48.82
CA ILE A 15 9.58 4.02 47.58
C ILE A 15 8.86 2.67 47.83
N MET A 16 9.11 2.01 48.96
CA MET A 16 8.48 0.72 49.34
C MET A 16 7.29 0.89 50.30
N ARG A 17 6.33 1.77 49.98
CA ARG A 17 5.09 1.92 50.77
C ARG A 17 3.78 2.20 50.01
N ASN A 18 3.81 2.31 48.68
CA ASN A 18 2.62 2.59 47.84
C ASN A 18 2.16 1.45 46.90
N LEU A 19 2.71 0.23 47.03
CA LEU A 19 2.32 -0.94 46.22
C LEU A 19 1.62 -2.05 47.03
N ARG A 20 0.81 -1.68 48.03
CA ARG A 20 0.10 -2.67 48.85
C ARG A 20 -1.26 -2.25 49.41
N GLN A 21 -2.10 -1.60 48.60
CA GLN A 21 -3.55 -1.51 48.86
C GLN A 21 -4.34 -1.44 47.54
N LYS A 22 -5.56 -1.98 47.54
CA LYS A 22 -6.51 -2.08 46.41
C LYS A 22 -6.19 -3.14 45.31
N ARG A 23 -6.04 -4.41 45.73
CA ARG A 23 -6.67 -5.55 45.04
C ARG A 23 -7.76 -6.14 45.95
N HIS A 24 -9.04 -5.88 45.68
CA HIS A 24 -10.13 -6.85 45.91
C HIS A 24 -11.51 -6.32 45.45
N LYS A 25 -12.39 -7.27 45.09
CA LYS A 25 -13.75 -7.12 44.54
C LYS A 25 -13.79 -6.54 43.11
N GLY A 26 -14.47 -7.13 42.12
CA GLY A 26 -15.11 -8.44 42.05
C GLY A 26 -16.49 -8.43 41.39
N ASN A 27 -16.65 -9.25 40.36
CA ASN A 27 -17.90 -9.87 39.88
C ASN A 27 -19.01 -9.07 39.14
N ILE A 28 -19.43 -9.70 38.03
CA ILE A 28 -20.83 -10.04 37.63
C ILE A 28 -21.62 -9.21 36.59
N MET A 29 -22.16 -9.99 35.62
CA MET A 29 -23.32 -9.84 34.71
C MET A 29 -23.34 -8.95 33.44
N ARG A 30 -23.28 -9.67 32.30
CA ARG A 30 -24.30 -9.75 31.21
C ARG A 30 -25.28 -8.57 30.99
N HIS A 31 -25.26 -8.03 29.76
CA HIS A 31 -26.44 -7.72 28.93
C HIS A 31 -25.98 -7.67 27.45
N THR A 32 -26.23 -8.67 26.60
CA THR A 32 -27.43 -8.93 25.75
C THR A 32 -27.66 -7.97 24.58
N HIS A 33 -27.32 -8.46 23.38
CA HIS A 33 -27.96 -8.33 22.05
C HIS A 33 -29.03 -7.25 21.72
N ARG A 34 -29.06 -6.94 20.40
CA ARG A 34 -29.93 -6.03 19.61
C ARG A 34 -29.30 -4.62 19.48
N PHE A 35 -29.17 -4.02 18.29
CA PHE A 35 -30.06 -4.05 17.13
C PHE A 35 -29.41 -4.39 15.77
N LEU A 36 -30.27 -4.64 14.77
CA LEU A 36 -29.96 -5.07 13.40
C LEU A 36 -30.87 -4.28 12.43
N TYR A 37 -30.40 -4.05 11.19
CA TYR A 37 -31.11 -3.49 10.01
C TYR A 37 -31.59 -2.03 9.98
N LEU A 38 -31.05 -1.27 9.03
CA LEU A 38 -31.77 -0.40 8.07
C LEU A 38 -30.83 -0.15 6.86
N ILE A 39 -30.86 -0.98 5.80
CA ILE A 39 -31.76 -0.96 4.63
C ILE A 39 -31.62 0.28 3.72
N ILE A 40 -30.82 0.10 2.67
CA ILE A 40 -31.09 0.39 1.24
C ILE A 40 -32.21 1.41 0.96
N ALA A 41 -31.88 2.61 0.46
CA ALA A 41 -32.84 3.51 -0.20
C ALA A 41 -32.22 4.69 -1.01
N ILE A 42 -31.32 4.47 -1.98
CA ILE A 42 -31.08 5.47 -3.06
C ILE A 42 -30.89 4.76 -4.41
N CYS A 43 -32.01 4.34 -5.01
CA CYS A 43 -32.12 4.00 -6.43
C CYS A 43 -33.57 4.22 -6.84
N GLY A 44 -33.85 5.29 -7.61
CA GLY A 44 -35.22 5.59 -8.06
C GLY A 44 -35.62 7.05 -8.09
N ALA A 45 -34.97 7.86 -8.93
CA ALA A 45 -35.56 9.08 -9.52
C ALA A 45 -34.66 9.58 -10.65
N PHE A 46 -35.08 9.39 -11.91
CA PHE A 46 -35.11 10.40 -12.98
C PHE A 46 -35.57 9.73 -14.28
N PHE A 47 -36.76 10.12 -14.73
CA PHE A 47 -37.40 9.64 -15.96
C PHE A 47 -37.75 10.89 -16.81
N PHE A 48 -37.74 10.75 -18.13
CA PHE A 48 -38.23 11.71 -19.14
C PHE A 48 -37.56 13.09 -19.25
N ILE A 49 -36.58 13.22 -20.16
CA ILE A 49 -36.65 14.00 -21.44
C ILE A 49 -35.72 13.24 -22.42
N GLY A 50 -35.99 13.01 -23.72
CA GLY A 50 -37.09 13.51 -24.56
C GLY A 50 -36.59 14.22 -25.84
N ALA A 51 -35.64 13.64 -26.58
CA ALA A 51 -35.22 14.15 -27.90
C ALA A 51 -34.74 12.99 -28.80
N GLY A 52 -35.26 12.92 -30.02
CA GLY A 52 -34.97 11.82 -30.95
C GLY A 52 -33.70 12.02 -31.79
N CYS A 53 -33.11 10.92 -32.24
CA CYS A 53 -32.15 10.91 -33.34
C CYS A 53 -32.59 9.85 -34.36
N GLY A 54 -32.78 10.26 -35.62
CA GLY A 54 -33.38 9.41 -36.65
C GLY A 54 -32.39 8.40 -37.23
N ILE A 55 -32.73 7.12 -37.18
CA ILE A 55 -31.98 6.06 -37.84
C ILE A 55 -32.31 6.10 -39.34
N ARG A 56 -31.35 6.50 -40.18
CA ARG A 56 -31.42 6.29 -41.63
C ARG A 56 -30.90 4.89 -41.96
N ILE A 57 -31.81 3.97 -42.26
CA ILE A 57 -31.46 2.72 -42.93
C ILE A 57 -31.30 3.03 -44.41
N ILE A 58 -30.08 2.87 -44.95
CA ILE A 58 -29.84 2.90 -46.39
C ILE A 58 -29.87 1.46 -46.88
N SER A 59 -30.92 1.13 -47.63
CA SER A 59 -30.98 -0.13 -48.39
C SER A 59 -29.96 -0.05 -49.52
N GLN A 60 -29.05 -1.02 -49.60
CA GLN A 60 -28.24 -1.24 -50.80
C GLN A 60 -28.79 -2.47 -51.54
N GLU A 61 -29.23 -2.23 -52.77
CA GLU A 61 -29.72 -3.27 -53.66
C GLU A 61 -28.55 -4.13 -54.17
N VAL A 62 -28.77 -5.44 -54.26
CA VAL A 62 -27.79 -6.41 -54.76
C VAL A 62 -27.91 -6.50 -56.29
N PRO A 63 -26.84 -6.25 -57.07
CA PRO A 63 -26.86 -6.46 -58.51
C PRO A 63 -26.85 -7.96 -58.86
N PRO A 64 -27.52 -8.39 -59.95
CA PRO A 64 -27.63 -9.79 -60.33
C PRO A 64 -26.32 -10.35 -60.92
N LEU A 65 -26.19 -11.68 -60.81
CA LEU A 65 -25.10 -12.48 -61.39
C LEU A 65 -25.18 -12.51 -62.94
N PRO A 66 -24.04 -12.46 -63.65
CA PRO A 66 -23.95 -12.90 -65.04
C PRO A 66 -23.71 -14.42 -65.14
N ASP A 67 -24.25 -15.02 -66.21
CA ASP A 67 -24.23 -16.47 -66.46
C ASP A 67 -22.86 -17.05 -66.86
N ALA A 68 -22.78 -18.38 -66.77
CA ALA A 68 -21.57 -19.18 -66.95
C ALA A 68 -21.07 -19.27 -68.40
N ALA A 69 -19.73 -19.37 -68.56
CA ALA A 69 -19.07 -20.42 -69.32
C ALA A 69 -17.53 -20.29 -69.29
N ASN A 70 -16.84 -21.19 -68.58
CA ASN A 70 -15.58 -21.75 -69.10
C ASN A 70 -15.26 -23.08 -68.42
N THR A 71 -15.17 -24.16 -69.20
CA THR A 71 -14.72 -25.47 -68.75
C THR A 71 -13.21 -25.58 -68.87
N GLN A 72 -12.52 -25.75 -67.74
CA GLN A 72 -11.16 -26.29 -67.71
C GLN A 72 -11.09 -27.46 -66.74
N GLU A 73 -10.46 -28.55 -67.19
CA GLU A 73 -10.37 -29.82 -66.48
C GLU A 73 -9.55 -29.67 -65.19
N VAL A 74 -10.06 -30.23 -64.10
CA VAL A 74 -9.33 -30.37 -62.83
C VAL A 74 -8.74 -31.79 -62.77
N PRO A 75 -7.43 -31.96 -62.51
CA PRO A 75 -6.81 -33.28 -62.41
C PRO A 75 -7.35 -34.08 -61.20
N PRO A 76 -7.21 -35.42 -61.21
CA PRO A 76 -7.82 -36.28 -60.20
C PRO A 76 -7.29 -36.02 -58.78
N LEU A 77 -8.16 -36.25 -57.81
CA LEU A 77 -7.92 -36.12 -56.37
C LEU A 77 -6.64 -36.87 -55.93
N PRO A 78 -5.75 -36.25 -55.13
CA PRO A 78 -4.80 -37.01 -54.33
C PRO A 78 -5.57 -37.79 -53.24
N ASP A 79 -5.03 -38.96 -52.87
CA ASP A 79 -5.63 -39.86 -51.88
C ASP A 79 -5.96 -39.18 -50.56
N ALA A 80 -6.93 -39.78 -49.85
CA ALA A 80 -7.38 -39.35 -48.54
C ALA A 80 -6.21 -39.31 -47.53
N ALA A 81 -5.62 -38.12 -47.36
CA ALA A 81 -4.80 -37.82 -46.20
C ALA A 81 -5.69 -37.95 -44.96
N THR A 82 -5.43 -38.96 -44.15
CA THR A 82 -6.00 -39.09 -42.81
C THR A 82 -5.60 -37.87 -42.00
N THR A 83 -6.48 -36.88 -41.91
CA THR A 83 -6.42 -35.89 -40.84
C THR A 83 -6.68 -36.63 -39.54
N GLU A 84 -5.62 -37.10 -38.90
CA GLU A 84 -5.66 -37.43 -37.48
C GLU A 84 -6.11 -36.18 -36.74
N SER A 85 -7.38 -36.17 -36.34
CA SER A 85 -7.86 -35.26 -35.30
C SER A 85 -7.08 -35.59 -34.04
N VAL A 86 -6.04 -34.82 -33.76
CA VAL A 86 -5.29 -34.92 -32.50
C VAL A 86 -6.22 -34.45 -31.39
N ASP A 87 -7.00 -35.40 -30.88
CA ASP A 87 -7.92 -35.23 -29.76
C ASP A 87 -7.10 -34.83 -28.53
N SER A 88 -7.09 -33.52 -28.25
CA SER A 88 -6.05 -32.90 -27.43
C SER A 88 -6.35 -32.98 -25.93
N CYS A 89 -6.74 -34.17 -25.47
CA CYS A 89 -6.96 -34.52 -24.07
C CYS A 89 -5.66 -35.02 -23.39
N GLN A 90 -4.53 -34.49 -23.84
CA GLN A 90 -3.23 -34.72 -23.22
C GLN A 90 -3.15 -33.96 -21.89
N GLU A 91 -2.39 -34.51 -20.93
CA GLU A 91 -2.17 -33.85 -19.63
C GLU A 91 -1.55 -32.45 -19.84
N GLN A 92 -2.21 -31.43 -19.29
CA GLN A 92 -1.75 -30.06 -19.31
C GLN A 92 -1.05 -29.71 -18.00
N ILE A 93 0.01 -28.92 -18.09
CA ILE A 93 0.73 -28.37 -16.94
C ILE A 93 0.73 -26.85 -17.09
N GLU A 94 -0.02 -26.16 -16.23
CA GLU A 94 -0.03 -24.71 -16.15
C GLU A 94 0.77 -24.24 -14.92
N THR A 95 1.49 -23.12 -15.07
CA THR A 95 2.26 -22.53 -13.98
C THR A 95 1.88 -21.06 -13.82
N PHE A 96 1.39 -20.73 -12.63
CA PHE A 96 1.02 -19.37 -12.22
C PHE A 96 2.04 -18.87 -11.20
N LYS A 97 2.32 -17.56 -11.21
CA LYS A 97 3.17 -16.94 -10.20
C LYS A 97 2.32 -16.09 -9.26
N GLN A 98 2.40 -16.36 -7.96
CA GLN A 98 1.81 -15.48 -6.95
C GLN A 98 2.50 -14.11 -7.00
N LYS A 99 1.73 -13.04 -6.81
CA LYS A 99 2.28 -11.68 -6.80
C LYS A 99 3.42 -11.57 -5.79
N ASP A 100 4.52 -10.92 -6.19
CA ASP A 100 5.64 -10.65 -5.28
C ASP A 100 5.16 -9.75 -4.12
N PRO A 101 5.70 -9.92 -2.89
CA PRO A 101 5.26 -9.13 -1.76
C PRO A 101 5.51 -7.63 -2.03
N PRO A 102 4.59 -6.74 -1.68
CA PRO A 102 4.72 -5.32 -1.99
C PRO A 102 5.96 -4.74 -1.31
N LYS A 103 6.84 -4.13 -2.11
CA LYS A 103 7.99 -3.37 -1.64
C LYS A 103 7.56 -1.94 -1.31
N TYR A 104 8.21 -1.31 -0.33
CA TYR A 104 7.84 0.04 0.11
C TYR A 104 9.04 0.99 0.28
N ASP A 105 8.90 2.20 -0.23
CA ASP A 105 9.86 3.31 -0.05
C ASP A 105 9.22 4.36 0.85
N PHE A 106 9.67 4.48 2.10
CA PHE A 106 9.12 5.40 3.10
C PHE A 106 9.87 6.74 3.13
N LEU A 107 9.20 7.82 2.75
CA LEU A 107 9.73 9.17 2.84
C LEU A 107 9.09 9.87 4.04
N PHE A 108 9.83 10.00 5.15
CA PHE A 108 9.40 10.80 6.29
C PHE A 108 9.74 12.28 6.03
N VAL A 109 8.72 13.13 6.06
CA VAL A 109 8.82 14.58 5.88
C VAL A 109 8.43 15.21 7.20
N VAL A 110 9.42 15.66 7.97
CA VAL A 110 9.18 16.11 9.34
C VAL A 110 9.47 17.59 9.47
N ASP A 111 8.51 18.26 10.09
CA ASP A 111 8.59 19.66 10.47
C ASP A 111 9.47 19.81 11.74
N HIS A 112 10.46 20.69 11.66
CA HIS A 112 11.36 21.04 12.77
C HIS A 112 11.30 22.54 13.07
N SER A 113 10.20 23.21 12.74
CA SER A 113 9.98 24.59 13.18
C SER A 113 9.86 24.68 14.70
N LYS A 114 10.01 25.90 15.24
CA LYS A 114 9.68 26.20 16.65
C LYS A 114 8.27 25.78 17.06
N GLU A 115 7.33 25.64 16.13
CA GLU A 115 5.98 25.14 16.41
C GLU A 115 6.03 23.68 16.87
N MET A 116 6.92 22.87 16.28
CA MET A 116 7.08 21.45 16.60
C MET A 116 7.81 21.20 17.91
N GLU A 117 8.83 22.00 18.26
CA GLU A 117 9.54 21.93 19.55
C GLU A 117 8.59 22.02 20.77
N LYS A 118 7.44 22.70 20.59
CA LYS A 118 6.40 22.86 21.62
C LYS A 118 5.68 21.55 21.97
N TYR A 119 5.88 20.47 21.21
CA TYR A 119 5.22 19.17 21.33
C TYR A 119 6.20 18.03 21.62
N SER A 120 6.63 17.88 22.88
CA SER A 120 7.54 16.81 23.37
C SER A 120 7.06 15.37 23.17
N ILE A 121 5.85 15.16 22.64
CA ILE A 121 5.31 13.85 22.25
C ILE A 121 5.98 13.26 21.00
N ALA A 122 6.53 14.12 20.12
CA ALA A 122 6.95 13.71 18.77
C ALA A 122 8.02 12.60 18.79
N ASP A 123 9.07 12.75 19.61
CA ASP A 123 10.15 11.77 19.74
C ASP A 123 9.65 10.37 20.12
N ASN A 124 8.67 10.30 21.03
CA ASN A 124 8.09 9.05 21.48
C ASN A 124 7.24 8.39 20.37
N GLU A 125 6.48 9.17 19.61
CA GLU A 125 5.74 8.65 18.46
C GLU A 125 6.68 8.20 17.33
N PHE A 126 7.73 8.95 17.02
CA PHE A 126 8.78 8.52 16.09
C PHE A 126 9.47 7.22 16.55
N GLY A 127 9.71 7.06 17.85
CA GLY A 127 10.21 5.81 18.43
C GLY A 127 9.25 4.63 18.27
N LYS A 128 7.93 4.84 18.37
CA LYS A 128 6.91 3.80 18.09
C LYS A 128 6.86 3.44 16.62
N ILE A 129 6.87 4.44 15.75
CA ILE A 129 6.89 4.29 14.29
C ILE A 129 8.09 3.43 13.87
N ALA A 130 9.29 3.76 14.38
CA ALA A 130 10.50 3.02 14.03
C ALA A 130 10.47 1.54 14.44
N ARG A 131 9.87 1.22 15.59
CA ARG A 131 9.68 -0.17 16.04
C ARG A 131 8.71 -0.94 15.14
N TYR A 132 7.55 -0.37 14.83
CA TYR A 132 6.58 -1.03 13.95
C TYR A 132 7.18 -1.41 12.59
N TYR A 133 7.93 -0.49 11.97
CA TYR A 133 8.61 -0.77 10.71
C TYR A 133 9.72 -1.83 10.81
N THR A 134 10.33 -2.01 11.98
CA THR A 134 11.28 -3.10 12.26
C THR A 134 10.57 -4.47 12.25
N ASP A 135 9.34 -4.52 12.78
CA ASP A 135 8.56 -5.75 12.93
C ASP A 135 7.85 -6.21 11.64
N LEU A 136 7.65 -5.34 10.64
CA LEU A 136 6.85 -5.64 9.44
C LEU A 136 7.40 -6.76 8.54
N LYS A 137 8.70 -7.11 8.61
CA LYS A 137 9.36 -8.14 7.77
C LYS A 137 9.13 -7.98 6.24
N ILE A 138 8.86 -6.76 5.78
CA ILE A 138 8.70 -6.40 4.36
C ILE A 138 10.02 -5.94 3.73
N ASP A 139 10.11 -6.00 2.39
CA ASP A 139 11.18 -5.34 1.63
C ASP A 139 10.91 -3.82 1.57
N ALA A 140 11.37 -3.12 2.61
CA ALA A 140 11.25 -1.68 2.75
C ALA A 140 12.59 -0.97 2.87
N GLN A 141 12.58 0.30 2.49
CA GLN A 141 13.64 1.24 2.81
C GLN A 141 13.05 2.61 3.15
N ALA A 142 13.73 3.38 4.00
CA ALA A 142 13.26 4.69 4.44
C ALA A 142 14.33 5.78 4.28
N ILE A 143 13.90 7.03 4.10
CA ILE A 143 14.71 8.24 4.31
C ILE A 143 13.90 9.28 5.10
N VAL A 144 14.60 10.28 5.67
CA VAL A 144 13.98 11.39 6.41
C VAL A 144 14.47 12.71 5.84
N ILE A 145 13.54 13.65 5.64
CA ILE A 145 13.88 15.03 5.26
C ILE A 145 13.17 16.02 6.19
N SER A 146 13.79 17.17 6.38
CA SER A 146 13.14 18.31 7.04
C SER A 146 12.21 19.02 6.04
N THR A 147 11.17 19.70 6.55
CA THR A 147 10.41 20.70 5.78
C THR A 147 11.20 21.99 5.54
N ASP A 148 12.40 22.14 6.13
CA ASP A 148 13.31 23.26 5.87
C ASP A 148 13.99 23.11 4.51
N THR A 149 13.69 24.04 3.60
CA THR A 149 14.26 24.12 2.25
C THR A 149 15.24 25.30 2.09
N SER A 150 15.52 26.05 3.16
CA SER A 150 16.38 27.25 3.11
C SER A 150 17.85 26.96 2.78
N GLY A 151 18.30 25.73 2.99
CA GLY A 151 19.72 25.37 2.92
C GLY A 151 20.52 25.70 4.17
N GLN A 152 19.94 26.37 5.17
CA GLN A 152 20.66 26.91 6.35
C GLN A 152 21.36 25.82 7.18
N TYR A 153 20.66 24.71 7.46
CA TYR A 153 21.21 23.59 8.21
C TYR A 153 21.65 22.46 7.27
N TYR A 154 20.79 22.08 6.32
CA TYR A 154 21.00 21.03 5.35
C TYR A 154 20.50 21.47 3.98
N GLN A 155 21.11 20.95 2.91
CA GLN A 155 20.60 21.10 1.55
C GLN A 155 19.14 20.61 1.47
N ALA A 156 18.28 21.38 0.78
CA ALA A 156 16.87 21.03 0.61
C ALA A 156 16.69 19.61 0.04
N GLY A 157 15.80 18.83 0.65
CA GLY A 157 15.54 17.44 0.25
C GLY A 157 16.60 16.42 0.69
N CYS A 158 17.54 16.78 1.56
CA CYS A 158 18.59 15.89 2.07
C CYS A 158 18.38 15.48 3.54
N THR A 159 18.72 14.22 3.84
CA THR A 159 19.18 13.79 5.17
C THR A 159 20.44 14.58 5.59
N ARG A 160 20.75 14.61 6.89
CA ARG A 160 21.77 15.49 7.49
C ARG A 160 23.08 15.59 6.70
N GLY A 161 23.45 16.82 6.33
CA GLY A 161 24.80 17.17 5.85
C GLY A 161 25.26 16.41 4.60
N SER A 162 24.41 16.39 3.56
CA SER A 162 24.60 15.69 2.27
C SER A 162 24.84 14.16 2.33
N ARG A 163 24.86 13.56 3.52
CA ARG A 163 24.97 12.10 3.67
C ARG A 163 23.66 11.43 3.29
N ARG A 164 23.68 10.68 2.19
CA ARG A 164 22.66 9.69 1.84
C ARG A 164 22.61 8.59 2.90
N THR A 165 21.59 8.62 3.75
CA THR A 165 21.29 7.54 4.71
C THR A 165 19.94 6.92 4.35
N ILE A 166 19.95 5.66 3.93
CA ILE A 166 18.76 4.87 3.60
C ILE A 166 18.64 3.76 4.65
N TYR A 167 17.57 3.77 5.44
CA TYR A 167 17.39 2.85 6.56
C TYR A 167 16.64 1.57 6.13
N LYS A 168 17.14 0.38 6.49
CA LYS A 168 16.46 -0.91 6.29
C LYS A 168 15.87 -1.48 7.59
N PRO A 169 14.68 -2.13 7.54
CA PRO A 169 13.90 -2.57 8.71
C PRO A 169 14.69 -3.24 9.84
N ASN A 170 15.65 -4.11 9.52
CA ASN A 170 16.28 -5.01 10.47
C ASN A 170 17.63 -4.51 11.05
N GLN A 171 18.19 -3.40 10.56
CA GLN A 171 19.51 -2.92 11.00
C GLN A 171 19.56 -1.43 11.32
N ASP A 172 18.74 -0.60 10.67
CA ASP A 172 18.96 0.86 10.68
C ASP A 172 17.83 1.69 11.33
N PHE A 173 16.68 1.11 11.68
CA PHE A 173 15.55 1.90 12.20
C PHE A 173 15.79 2.54 13.59
N ILE A 174 16.79 2.06 14.35
CA ILE A 174 17.31 2.80 15.52
C ILE A 174 18.00 4.11 15.08
N GLY A 175 18.70 4.08 13.94
CA GLY A 175 19.23 5.26 13.26
C GLY A 175 18.14 6.21 12.77
N LEU A 176 17.02 5.67 12.25
CA LEU A 176 15.87 6.47 11.83
C LEU A 176 15.33 7.33 12.99
N HIS A 177 15.07 6.72 14.16
CA HIS A 177 14.60 7.46 15.34
C HIS A 177 15.62 8.52 15.80
N LYS A 178 16.92 8.19 15.82
CA LYS A 178 17.97 9.16 16.16
C LYS A 178 18.02 10.34 15.21
N GLU A 179 17.77 10.13 13.92
CA GLU A 179 17.83 11.17 12.90
C GLU A 179 16.56 12.03 12.89
N LEU A 180 15.39 11.44 13.15
CA LEU A 180 14.14 12.16 13.45
C LEU A 180 14.29 13.08 14.68
N ALA A 181 14.91 12.59 15.76
CA ALA A 181 15.07 13.33 17.02
C ALA A 181 16.27 14.31 17.05
N ALA A 182 17.19 14.25 16.08
CA ALA A 182 18.43 15.04 16.08
C ALA A 182 18.52 16.10 14.95
N MET A 183 17.40 16.40 14.27
CA MET A 183 17.34 17.52 13.35
C MET A 183 17.19 18.85 14.13
N PRO A 184 17.93 19.90 13.73
CA PRO A 184 17.95 21.17 14.44
C PRO A 184 16.62 21.91 14.25
N VAL A 185 16.17 22.58 15.31
CA VAL A 185 15.01 23.48 15.25
C VAL A 185 15.35 24.68 14.35
N THR A 186 14.40 25.08 13.50
CA THR A 186 14.57 26.16 12.51
C THR A 186 13.51 27.26 12.64
N GLU A 187 13.85 28.46 12.17
CA GLU A 187 12.91 29.56 11.95
C GLU A 187 12.25 29.51 10.56
N ALA A 188 12.74 28.64 9.68
CA ALA A 188 12.24 28.55 8.31
C ALA A 188 10.77 28.13 8.29
N LYS A 189 9.95 28.84 7.52
CA LYS A 189 8.55 28.48 7.28
C LYS A 189 8.49 27.08 6.64
N PRO A 190 7.80 26.08 7.21
CA PRO A 190 7.80 24.72 6.68
C PRO A 190 7.30 24.61 5.23
N GLN A 191 8.08 23.98 4.37
CA GLN A 191 7.79 23.73 2.95
C GLN A 191 7.86 22.23 2.63
N GLY A 192 6.94 21.43 3.19
CA GLY A 192 6.99 19.96 3.05
C GLY A 192 6.80 19.46 1.62
N LEU A 193 5.96 20.13 0.82
CA LEU A 193 5.75 19.78 -0.60
C LEU A 193 7.01 20.06 -1.43
N GLU A 194 7.69 21.19 -1.20
CA GLU A 194 8.95 21.55 -1.85
C GLU A 194 10.10 20.64 -1.41
N ALA A 195 10.18 20.30 -0.12
CA ALA A 195 11.19 19.38 0.40
C ALA A 195 11.10 18.02 -0.30
N VAL A 196 9.89 17.49 -0.51
CA VAL A 196 9.63 16.25 -1.26
C VAL A 196 10.02 16.39 -2.73
N TYR A 197 9.67 17.51 -3.37
CA TYR A 197 10.03 17.80 -4.76
C TYR A 197 11.55 17.81 -4.97
N GLN A 198 12.28 18.53 -4.10
CA GLN A 198 13.74 18.61 -4.11
C GLN A 198 14.41 17.27 -3.73
N ALA A 199 13.78 16.47 -2.86
CA ALA A 199 14.26 15.13 -2.56
C ALA A 199 14.10 14.19 -3.77
N LEU A 200 12.93 14.09 -4.39
CA LEU A 200 12.64 12.96 -5.30
C LEU A 200 13.01 13.20 -6.76
N LEU A 201 12.82 14.41 -7.31
CA LEU A 201 13.03 14.65 -8.74
C LEU A 201 14.49 14.60 -9.21
N PRO A 202 15.49 15.10 -8.45
CA PRO A 202 16.89 14.96 -8.84
C PRO A 202 17.34 13.51 -8.94
N ALA A 203 16.90 12.65 -8.00
CA ALA A 203 17.17 11.21 -8.02
C ALA A 203 16.50 10.50 -9.21
N GLN A 204 15.24 10.83 -9.51
CA GLN A 204 14.54 10.28 -10.68
C GLN A 204 15.31 10.54 -11.98
N ARG A 205 15.91 11.73 -12.12
CA ARG A 205 16.68 12.14 -13.29
C ARG A 205 18.12 11.61 -13.31
N GLY A 206 18.46 10.65 -12.45
CA GLY A 206 19.78 10.02 -12.37
C GLY A 206 20.93 10.93 -11.91
N LYS A 207 20.62 12.17 -11.48
CA LYS A 207 21.62 13.11 -10.98
C LYS A 207 22.10 12.69 -9.58
N GLU A 208 23.32 13.07 -9.23
CA GLU A 208 23.76 12.96 -7.84
C GLU A 208 22.84 13.79 -6.94
N SER A 209 22.33 13.13 -5.91
CA SER A 209 21.34 13.67 -4.97
C SER A 209 21.32 12.82 -3.71
N CYS A 210 20.90 13.42 -2.59
CA CYS A 210 20.86 12.77 -1.28
C CYS A 210 19.93 11.54 -1.21
N SER A 211 19.02 11.43 -2.17
CA SER A 211 18.01 10.38 -2.34
C SER A 211 18.36 9.37 -3.45
N LYS A 212 19.53 9.45 -4.09
CA LYS A 212 19.94 8.53 -5.16
C LYS A 212 19.98 7.07 -4.67
N GLY A 213 19.04 6.27 -5.17
CA GLY A 213 18.81 4.86 -4.78
C GLY A 213 17.62 4.63 -3.85
N PHE A 214 16.98 5.69 -3.32
CA PHE A 214 15.79 5.57 -2.49
C PHE A 214 14.51 5.26 -3.29
N LEU A 215 14.39 5.76 -4.52
CA LEU A 215 13.18 5.59 -5.33
C LEU A 215 13.30 4.35 -6.23
N ARG A 216 12.72 3.21 -5.82
CA ARG A 216 12.70 1.97 -6.61
C ARG A 216 11.48 1.93 -7.51
N LYS A 217 11.62 1.44 -8.76
CA LYS A 217 10.49 1.40 -9.71
C LYS A 217 9.37 0.44 -9.28
N ASP A 218 9.74 -0.68 -8.69
CA ASP A 218 8.86 -1.79 -8.28
C ASP A 218 8.32 -1.65 -6.84
N ALA A 219 8.64 -0.57 -6.13
CA ALA A 219 8.13 -0.28 -4.79
C ALA A 219 7.01 0.75 -4.79
N THR A 220 6.12 0.67 -3.79
CA THR A 220 5.16 1.73 -3.46
C THR A 220 5.88 2.83 -2.68
N LEU A 221 5.87 4.06 -3.20
CA LEU A 221 6.32 5.24 -2.47
C LEU A 221 5.23 5.63 -1.46
N VAL A 222 5.59 5.73 -0.18
CA VAL A 222 4.72 6.19 0.88
C VAL A 222 5.36 7.40 1.55
N ILE A 223 4.76 8.56 1.36
CA ILE A 223 5.22 9.83 1.91
C ILE A 223 4.45 10.09 3.19
N ILE A 224 5.16 10.26 4.31
CA ILE A 224 4.58 10.47 5.63
C ILE A 224 4.99 11.87 6.10
N VAL A 225 4.05 12.82 6.01
CA VAL A 225 4.24 14.19 6.47
C VAL A 225 3.80 14.30 7.93
N VAL A 226 4.67 14.83 8.78
CA VAL A 226 4.34 15.17 10.19
C VAL A 226 4.63 16.65 10.41
N SER A 227 3.58 17.44 10.64
CA SER A 227 3.71 18.90 10.85
C SER A 227 2.58 19.45 11.71
N SER A 228 2.92 20.41 12.58
CA SER A 228 1.97 21.17 13.38
C SER A 228 1.65 22.54 12.76
N SER A 229 2.07 22.79 11.50
CA SER A 229 1.97 24.09 10.83
C SER A 229 1.39 23.99 9.40
N LEU A 230 1.30 25.15 8.74
CA LEU A 230 0.92 25.25 7.34
C LEU A 230 2.11 24.96 6.40
N ASP A 231 1.84 24.32 5.25
CA ASP A 231 2.78 24.25 4.13
C ASP A 231 2.91 25.62 3.43
N HIS A 232 4.15 26.10 3.31
CA HIS A 232 4.52 27.35 2.65
C HIS A 232 5.30 27.11 1.35
N SER A 233 5.23 25.91 0.77
CA SER A 233 5.94 25.58 -0.46
C SER A 233 5.54 26.51 -1.63
N PRO A 234 6.49 27.03 -2.42
CA PRO A 234 6.27 28.16 -3.31
C PRO A 234 5.32 27.88 -4.48
N GLN A 235 5.25 26.64 -4.98
CA GLN A 235 4.37 26.29 -6.09
C GLN A 235 2.95 25.93 -5.64
N THR A 236 2.06 25.72 -6.62
CA THR A 236 0.70 25.21 -6.38
C THR A 236 0.72 23.74 -5.98
N VAL A 237 -0.32 23.28 -5.28
CA VAL A 237 -0.47 21.87 -4.90
C VAL A 237 -0.56 20.97 -6.14
N GLU A 238 -1.17 21.48 -7.21
CA GLU A 238 -1.26 20.87 -8.54
C GLU A 238 0.13 20.60 -9.14
N THR A 239 1.05 21.57 -9.09
CA THR A 239 2.43 21.39 -9.56
C THR A 239 3.12 20.25 -8.82
N TYR A 240 2.95 20.16 -7.50
CA TYR A 240 3.53 19.09 -6.70
C TYR A 240 2.84 17.72 -6.91
N LYS A 241 1.53 17.68 -7.21
CA LYS A 241 0.83 16.45 -7.62
C LYS A 241 1.39 15.93 -8.95
N ALA A 242 1.47 16.78 -9.97
CA ALA A 242 2.02 16.41 -11.28
C ALA A 242 3.49 15.95 -11.20
N ALA A 243 4.30 16.60 -10.36
CA ALA A 243 5.68 16.19 -10.08
C ALA A 243 5.78 14.79 -9.46
N LEU A 244 4.89 14.45 -8.52
CA LEU A 244 4.81 13.08 -7.97
C LEU A 244 4.34 12.08 -9.02
N ASP A 245 3.31 12.40 -9.80
CA ASP A 245 2.72 11.46 -10.75
C ASP A 245 3.70 11.06 -11.86
N ALA A 246 4.69 11.91 -12.16
CA ALA A 246 5.80 11.59 -13.06
C ALA A 246 6.83 10.59 -12.49
N LEU A 247 6.81 10.24 -11.19
CA LEU A 247 7.82 9.40 -10.53
C LEU A 247 7.62 7.88 -10.70
N LYS A 248 6.42 7.43 -11.08
CA LYS A 248 6.02 6.01 -11.09
C LYS A 248 5.18 5.71 -12.32
N ASP A 249 5.22 4.47 -12.80
CA ASP A 249 4.49 4.05 -14.00
C ASP A 249 2.97 3.95 -13.74
N ASN A 250 2.56 3.57 -12.53
CA ASN A 250 1.17 3.66 -12.06
C ASN A 250 1.08 4.47 -10.75
N PRO A 251 1.08 5.82 -10.81
CA PRO A 251 1.17 6.66 -9.63
C PRO A 251 -0.08 6.60 -8.74
N ARG A 252 -1.25 6.19 -9.26
CA ARG A 252 -2.48 6.07 -8.46
C ARG A 252 -2.45 4.86 -7.50
N GLU A 253 -1.67 3.83 -7.82
CA GLU A 253 -1.45 2.66 -6.96
C GLU A 253 -0.12 2.72 -6.19
N GLN A 254 0.93 3.25 -6.83
CA GLN A 254 2.31 3.23 -6.32
C GLN A 254 2.72 4.48 -5.52
N ILE A 255 1.86 5.50 -5.36
CA ILE A 255 2.17 6.69 -4.55
C ILE A 255 1.05 6.97 -3.55
N ARG A 256 1.42 6.93 -2.27
CA ARG A 256 0.54 7.20 -1.14
C ARG A 256 1.09 8.35 -0.30
N ILE A 257 0.19 9.17 0.21
CA ILE A 257 0.53 10.30 1.06
C ILE A 257 -0.24 10.14 2.37
N ILE A 258 0.48 10.15 3.48
CA ILE A 258 -0.07 10.12 4.84
C ILE A 258 0.28 11.47 5.45
N THR A 259 -0.73 12.29 5.77
CA THR A 259 -0.51 13.57 6.44
C THR A 259 -0.94 13.47 7.89
N LEU A 260 -0.05 13.74 8.83
CA LEU A 260 -0.33 13.87 10.25
C LEU A 260 -0.24 15.35 10.59
N THR A 261 -1.35 16.06 10.35
CA THR A 261 -1.44 17.52 10.31
C THR A 261 -2.71 17.99 11.03
N GLY A 262 -2.94 19.30 11.19
CA GLY A 262 -4.22 19.76 11.74
C GLY A 262 -5.38 19.47 10.78
N PRO A 263 -6.43 18.73 11.18
CA PRO A 263 -7.50 18.28 10.29
C PRO A 263 -8.42 19.42 9.82
N SER A 264 -9.18 19.17 8.75
CA SER A 264 -10.16 20.12 8.20
C SER A 264 -11.46 20.11 9.04
N PRO A 265 -12.19 21.24 9.20
CA PRO A 265 -11.88 22.60 8.73
C PRO A 265 -11.14 23.48 9.76
N GLY A 266 -11.13 23.11 11.04
CA GLY A 266 -10.68 23.97 12.15
C GLY A 266 -9.30 23.65 12.73
N GLY A 267 -8.67 22.56 12.32
CA GLY A 267 -7.47 22.02 12.98
C GLY A 267 -7.84 21.16 14.19
N CYS A 268 -6.91 21.01 15.13
CA CYS A 268 -7.10 20.22 16.34
C CYS A 268 -6.31 20.81 17.52
N THR A 269 -6.58 20.34 18.74
CA THR A 269 -5.89 20.80 19.95
C THR A 269 -5.19 19.64 20.62
N LEU A 270 -3.91 19.82 20.95
CA LEU A 270 -3.09 18.84 21.66
C LEU A 270 -2.32 19.54 22.79
N SER A 271 -2.40 19.01 24.00
CA SER A 271 -1.73 19.58 25.19
C SER A 271 -2.02 21.08 25.39
N ASN A 272 -3.27 21.49 25.18
CA ASN A 272 -3.76 22.88 25.20
C ASN A 272 -3.13 23.83 24.17
N ARG A 273 -2.49 23.29 23.12
CA ARG A 273 -1.95 24.06 21.99
C ARG A 273 -2.77 23.77 20.74
N GLN A 274 -3.11 24.83 20.00
CA GLN A 274 -3.81 24.72 18.72
C GLN A 274 -2.84 24.30 17.61
N VAL A 275 -3.25 23.31 16.82
CA VAL A 275 -2.70 22.99 15.51
C VAL A 275 -3.70 23.50 14.46
N PRO A 276 -3.33 24.42 13.54
CA PRO A 276 -4.23 24.95 12.53
C PRO A 276 -4.56 23.91 11.46
N ALA A 277 -5.74 24.02 10.83
CA ALA A 277 -6.09 23.20 9.67
C ALA A 277 -5.04 23.33 8.55
N ALA A 278 -4.63 22.23 7.92
CA ALA A 278 -3.57 22.21 6.92
C ALA A 278 -4.07 21.92 5.49
N PRO A 279 -4.82 22.85 4.86
CA PRO A 279 -5.55 22.58 3.60
C PRO A 279 -4.64 22.22 2.42
N ARG A 280 -3.40 22.73 2.36
CA ARG A 280 -2.44 22.38 1.31
C ARG A 280 -1.98 20.92 1.39
N TYR A 281 -1.67 20.42 2.59
CA TYR A 281 -1.32 19.02 2.80
C TYR A 281 -2.51 18.10 2.51
N HIS A 282 -3.72 18.45 2.97
CA HIS A 282 -4.94 17.67 2.65
C HIS A 282 -5.23 17.64 1.14
N LYS A 283 -5.21 18.79 0.47
CA LYS A 283 -5.43 18.88 -0.99
C LYS A 283 -4.35 18.12 -1.77
N TRP A 284 -3.14 17.98 -1.24
CA TRP A 284 -2.07 17.18 -1.84
C TRP A 284 -2.30 15.67 -1.64
N ALA A 285 -2.70 15.27 -0.43
CA ALA A 285 -3.05 13.90 -0.05
C ALA A 285 -4.42 13.42 -0.57
N ASP A 286 -5.23 14.31 -1.15
CA ASP A 286 -6.46 13.97 -1.86
C ASP A 286 -6.16 13.21 -3.18
N ARG A 287 -5.89 11.90 -3.03
CA ARG A 287 -5.67 10.91 -4.08
C ARG A 287 -5.99 9.50 -3.53
N PRO A 288 -6.22 8.49 -4.37
CA PRO A 288 -6.48 7.13 -3.89
C PRO A 288 -5.39 6.59 -2.95
N LEU A 289 -5.77 5.69 -2.03
CA LEU A 289 -4.88 4.95 -1.13
C LEU A 289 -4.01 5.83 -0.19
N SER A 290 -4.30 7.12 -0.11
CA SER A 290 -3.71 8.09 0.80
C SER A 290 -4.58 8.31 2.03
N TYR A 291 -4.05 8.95 3.06
CA TYR A 291 -4.72 9.14 4.34
C TYR A 291 -4.46 10.53 4.93
N GLN A 292 -5.53 11.19 5.34
CA GLN A 292 -5.49 12.48 6.02
C GLN A 292 -5.75 12.24 7.50
N GLY A 293 -4.67 12.21 8.27
CA GLY A 293 -4.67 12.02 9.71
C GLY A 293 -4.51 13.33 10.50
N SER A 294 -4.85 13.24 11.78
CA SER A 294 -4.74 14.34 12.74
C SER A 294 -3.41 14.25 13.49
N PHE A 295 -2.66 15.36 13.53
CA PHE A 295 -1.48 15.50 14.39
C PHE A 295 -1.82 15.28 15.88
N CYS A 296 -3.05 15.58 16.31
CA CYS A 296 -3.46 15.47 17.71
C CYS A 296 -3.90 14.06 18.13
N ASP A 297 -4.18 13.17 17.17
CA ASP A 297 -4.85 11.89 17.43
C ASP A 297 -3.81 10.78 17.70
N LEU A 298 -3.35 10.68 18.95
CA LEU A 298 -2.34 9.71 19.33
C LEU A 298 -2.92 8.29 19.55
N PRO A 299 -2.17 7.22 19.23
CA PRO A 299 -0.82 7.22 18.68
C PRO A 299 -0.80 7.32 17.13
N TRP A 300 0.15 8.09 16.58
CA TRP A 300 0.31 8.27 15.14
C TRP A 300 0.51 6.96 14.37
N MET A 301 1.10 5.94 15.03
CA MET A 301 1.28 4.63 14.41
C MET A 301 -0.04 3.93 14.08
N GLN A 302 -1.12 4.13 14.85
CA GLN A 302 -2.42 3.54 14.51
C GLN A 302 -2.97 4.15 13.22
N GLN A 303 -2.91 5.48 13.10
CA GLN A 303 -3.27 6.21 11.89
C GLN A 303 -2.47 5.73 10.67
N ILE A 304 -1.13 5.69 10.76
CA ILE A 304 -0.24 5.20 9.70
C ILE A 304 -0.55 3.74 9.32
N SER A 305 -0.78 2.86 10.32
CA SER A 305 -1.01 1.42 10.08
C SER A 305 -2.28 1.13 9.28
N SER A 306 -3.31 1.98 9.38
CA SER A 306 -4.59 1.81 8.67
C SER A 306 -4.43 1.78 7.14
N VAL A 307 -3.41 2.47 6.62
CA VAL A 307 -3.11 2.56 5.18
C VAL A 307 -2.54 1.26 4.61
N PHE A 308 -1.93 0.42 5.46
CA PHE A 308 -1.38 -0.87 5.05
C PHE A 308 -2.37 -2.02 5.21
N ALA A 309 -3.36 -1.87 6.10
CA ALA A 309 -4.42 -2.87 6.30
C ALA A 309 -5.26 -3.10 5.02
N SER A 310 -5.46 -2.06 4.20
CA SER A 310 -6.13 -2.15 2.90
C SER A 310 -5.19 -2.53 1.73
N SER A 311 -3.91 -2.77 2.01
CA SER A 311 -2.90 -3.11 0.99
C SER A 311 -1.86 -4.12 1.43
N GLY A 312 -2.26 -5.08 2.27
CA GLY A 312 -1.58 -6.35 2.33
C GLY A 312 -1.47 -6.96 0.91
N PRO A 313 -0.49 -7.85 0.65
CA PRO A 313 -0.46 -8.56 -0.62
C PRO A 313 -1.82 -9.20 -0.85
N ALA A 314 -2.48 -8.80 -1.94
CA ALA A 314 -3.58 -9.55 -2.52
C ALA A 314 -2.99 -10.82 -3.11
N SER A 315 -2.68 -11.79 -2.24
CA SER A 315 -2.42 -13.15 -2.63
C SER A 315 -3.64 -13.61 -3.43
N LEU A 316 -3.40 -14.09 -4.64
CA LEU A 316 -4.41 -14.80 -5.40
C LEU A 316 -4.86 -16.00 -4.57
N PHE A 317 -6.12 -15.97 -4.14
CA PHE A 317 -6.82 -17.10 -3.53
C PHE A 317 -7.34 -18.07 -4.59
N TYR A 318 -7.16 -17.76 -5.88
CA TYR A 318 -7.54 -18.62 -6.99
C TYR A 318 -6.62 -18.45 -8.20
N VAL A 319 -6.56 -19.46 -9.07
CA VAL A 319 -5.98 -19.38 -10.41
C VAL A 319 -7.00 -19.89 -11.42
N THR A 320 -7.18 -19.16 -12.52
CA THR A 320 -8.07 -19.54 -13.62
C THR A 320 -7.30 -20.39 -14.62
N LEU A 321 -7.81 -21.58 -14.95
CA LEU A 321 -7.18 -22.50 -15.90
C LEU A 321 -7.49 -22.11 -17.35
N SER A 322 -6.63 -22.49 -18.29
CA SER A 322 -6.83 -22.18 -19.72
C SER A 322 -7.94 -23.02 -20.38
N ARG A 323 -8.20 -24.24 -19.89
CA ARG A 323 -9.28 -25.14 -20.33
C ARG A 323 -10.03 -25.72 -19.14
N PRO A 324 -11.30 -26.17 -19.30
CA PRO A 324 -12.01 -26.90 -18.26
C PRO A 324 -11.33 -28.27 -18.00
N PRO A 325 -10.88 -28.58 -16.77
CA PRO A 325 -10.37 -29.90 -16.39
C PRO A 325 -11.46 -30.96 -16.22
N LEU A 326 -11.07 -32.22 -16.31
CA LEU A 326 -11.70 -33.33 -15.58
C LEU A 326 -11.34 -33.17 -14.09
N PRO A 327 -12.30 -32.85 -13.18
CA PRO A 327 -11.98 -32.39 -11.82
C PRO A 327 -11.10 -33.36 -11.00
N GLU A 328 -11.30 -34.67 -11.18
CA GLU A 328 -10.58 -35.75 -10.52
C GLU A 328 -9.12 -35.89 -10.96
N THR A 329 -8.71 -35.21 -12.04
CA THR A 329 -7.34 -35.24 -12.57
C THR A 329 -6.48 -34.08 -12.07
N ILE A 330 -7.09 -33.06 -11.46
CA ILE A 330 -6.40 -31.85 -11.01
C ILE A 330 -5.44 -32.17 -9.86
N LYS A 331 -4.15 -31.84 -10.03
CA LYS A 331 -3.12 -31.90 -9.00
C LYS A 331 -2.46 -30.53 -8.87
N VAL A 332 -2.39 -30.01 -7.65
CA VAL A 332 -1.89 -28.67 -7.37
C VAL A 332 -0.62 -28.75 -6.52
N LYS A 333 0.43 -28.06 -6.97
CA LYS A 333 1.69 -27.90 -6.23
C LYS A 333 2.01 -26.43 -6.02
N VAL A 334 2.39 -26.06 -4.80
CA VAL A 334 2.88 -24.72 -4.44
C VAL A 334 4.35 -24.85 -4.06
N ASN A 335 5.24 -24.17 -4.79
CA ASN A 335 6.69 -24.32 -4.70
C ASN A 335 7.16 -25.79 -4.75
N GLY A 336 6.51 -26.60 -5.59
CA GLY A 336 6.78 -28.04 -5.74
C GLY A 336 6.16 -28.95 -4.67
N LYS A 337 5.67 -28.40 -3.54
CA LYS A 337 4.93 -29.17 -2.52
C LYS A 337 3.48 -29.37 -2.96
N GLU A 338 3.02 -30.61 -2.98
CA GLU A 338 1.63 -30.95 -3.26
C GLU A 338 0.68 -30.45 -2.17
N ILE A 339 -0.44 -29.87 -2.58
CA ILE A 339 -1.50 -29.36 -1.71
C ILE A 339 -2.72 -30.27 -1.90
N PRO A 340 -3.32 -30.79 -0.81
CA PRO A 340 -4.46 -31.70 -0.92
C PRO A 340 -5.71 -30.96 -1.45
N GLN A 341 -6.61 -31.72 -2.07
CA GLN A 341 -7.94 -31.23 -2.39
C GLN A 341 -8.77 -31.18 -1.09
N SER A 342 -9.16 -29.98 -0.65
CA SER A 342 -9.94 -29.73 0.56
C SER A 342 -10.43 -28.29 0.60
N ASP A 343 -11.73 -28.08 0.83
CA ASP A 343 -12.32 -26.74 0.97
C ASP A 343 -11.83 -25.99 2.22
N THR A 344 -11.35 -26.71 3.24
CA THR A 344 -10.95 -26.14 4.53
C THR A 344 -9.44 -26.01 4.68
N ASP A 345 -8.66 -27.00 4.25
CA ASP A 345 -7.20 -27.02 4.38
C ASP A 345 -6.49 -27.52 3.12
N GLY A 346 -6.86 -26.96 1.98
CA GLY A 346 -6.37 -27.38 0.67
C GLY A 346 -6.77 -26.44 -0.45
N TRP A 347 -7.06 -27.01 -1.62
CA TRP A 347 -7.72 -26.33 -2.73
C TRP A 347 -9.02 -27.05 -3.12
N SER A 348 -9.91 -26.36 -3.81
CA SER A 348 -11.06 -26.94 -4.50
C SER A 348 -11.23 -26.31 -5.89
N TYR A 349 -12.09 -26.89 -6.73
CA TYR A 349 -12.28 -26.47 -8.11
C TYR A 349 -13.67 -25.87 -8.30
N ASP A 350 -13.72 -24.59 -8.67
CA ASP A 350 -14.93 -23.89 -9.10
C ASP A 350 -15.12 -24.07 -10.60
N ALA A 351 -15.97 -25.03 -10.96
CA ALA A 351 -16.35 -25.34 -12.33
C ALA A 351 -17.09 -24.21 -13.06
N LYS A 352 -17.70 -23.25 -12.35
CA LYS A 352 -18.42 -22.13 -12.96
C LYS A 352 -17.46 -21.09 -13.53
N ASN A 353 -16.36 -20.83 -12.83
CA ASN A 353 -15.37 -19.82 -13.22
C ASN A 353 -14.09 -20.44 -13.84
N ASN A 354 -14.04 -21.77 -13.97
CA ASN A 354 -12.85 -22.55 -14.34
C ASN A 354 -11.62 -22.23 -13.46
N GLN A 355 -11.81 -22.29 -12.14
CA GLN A 355 -10.82 -21.82 -11.16
C GLN A 355 -10.44 -22.89 -10.14
N VAL A 356 -9.13 -23.04 -9.89
CA VAL A 356 -8.63 -23.68 -8.67
C VAL A 356 -8.59 -22.62 -7.58
N VAL A 357 -9.34 -22.84 -6.49
CA VAL A 357 -9.50 -21.92 -5.35
C VAL A 357 -8.80 -22.53 -4.14
N PHE A 358 -7.97 -21.74 -3.45
CA PHE A 358 -7.25 -22.14 -2.24
C PHE A 358 -8.02 -21.75 -0.98
N SER A 359 -7.98 -22.61 0.04
CA SER A 359 -8.47 -22.24 1.37
C SER A 359 -7.63 -21.11 1.99
N HIS A 360 -8.18 -20.46 3.01
CA HIS A 360 -7.47 -19.39 3.73
C HIS A 360 -6.22 -19.89 4.47
N SER A 361 -6.14 -21.17 4.83
CA SER A 361 -4.96 -21.78 5.48
C SER A 361 -3.88 -22.21 4.49
N GLN A 362 -4.25 -22.57 3.26
CA GLN A 362 -3.34 -23.01 2.19
C GLN A 362 -3.15 -21.95 1.08
N THR A 363 -3.49 -20.69 1.35
CA THR A 363 -3.30 -19.58 0.42
C THR A 363 -1.82 -19.48 0.01
N PRO A 364 -1.49 -19.56 -1.31
CA PRO A 364 -0.10 -19.60 -1.76
C PRO A 364 0.69 -18.37 -1.29
N PRO A 365 1.86 -18.54 -0.64
CA PRO A 365 2.69 -17.42 -0.18
C PRO A 365 3.10 -16.49 -1.32
N ALA A 366 3.30 -15.20 -1.02
CA ALA A 366 3.80 -14.23 -2.01
C ALA A 366 5.08 -14.73 -2.72
N SER A 367 5.25 -14.38 -3.99
CA SER A 367 6.28 -14.89 -4.90
C SER A 367 6.28 -16.41 -5.20
N SER A 368 5.37 -17.21 -4.61
CA SER A 368 5.34 -18.66 -4.87
C SER A 368 4.97 -19.01 -6.31
N SER A 369 5.47 -20.15 -6.79
CA SER A 369 5.04 -20.78 -8.03
C SER A 369 3.94 -21.78 -7.74
N ILE A 370 2.81 -21.66 -8.42
CA ILE A 370 1.67 -22.57 -8.37
C ILE A 370 1.68 -23.37 -9.67
N THR A 371 1.89 -24.67 -9.60
CA THR A 371 1.78 -25.57 -10.76
C THR A 371 0.50 -26.37 -10.63
N VAL A 372 -0.34 -26.33 -11.66
CA VAL A 372 -1.55 -27.15 -11.77
C VAL A 372 -1.37 -28.11 -12.93
N THR A 373 -1.48 -29.41 -12.65
CA THR A 373 -1.47 -30.48 -13.64
C THR A 373 -2.87 -31.06 -13.75
N TYR A 374 -3.42 -31.20 -14.95
CA TYR A 374 -4.78 -31.72 -15.16
C TYR A 374 -4.98 -32.27 -16.57
N THR A 375 -5.95 -33.17 -16.75
CA THR A 375 -6.44 -33.56 -18.08
C THR A 375 -7.62 -32.67 -18.44
N PRO A 376 -7.61 -31.95 -19.58
CA PRO A 376 -8.73 -31.13 -19.99
C PRO A 376 -9.90 -32.00 -20.47
N GLN A 377 -11.12 -31.49 -20.34
CA GLN A 377 -12.29 -32.08 -20.97
C GLN A 377 -12.10 -32.08 -22.49
N CYS A 378 -12.32 -33.25 -23.10
CA CYS A 378 -12.36 -33.41 -24.54
C CYS A 378 -13.56 -32.64 -25.10
N SER A 379 -13.31 -31.75 -26.05
CA SER A 379 -14.38 -31.29 -26.95
C SER A 379 -14.44 -32.28 -28.11
N PRO A 380 -15.64 -32.81 -28.44
CA PRO A 380 -15.82 -33.71 -29.59
C PRO A 380 -15.64 -32.98 -30.94
#